data_AF-A0A6G1PE51-F1
#
_entry.id   AF-A0A6G1PE51-F1
#
_cell.length_a   1.000
_cell.length_b   1.000
_cell.length_c   1.000
_cell.angle_alpha   90.00
_cell.angle_beta   90.00
_cell.angle_gamma   90.00
#
_symmetry.space_group_name_H-M   'P 1'
#
loop_
_entity.id
_entity.type
_entity.pdbx_description
1 polymer ?
#
loop_
_entity_poly.entity_id
_entity_poly.type
_entity_poly.pdbx_seq_one_letter_code
_entity_poly.pdbx_strand_id
1 'polypeptide(L)'
;MSRFSSPVYSRYWQHYQQAMAWHQRHMRAYQKALEAAYGPGHCQEWYPGRQQRYADWHSGESGGEDAEDGYDEESSSDSELECDVSNMEISEELREYFAQTEKHREELKKQQQMEAEELDSYVPADQDLRSVSRRSTAGPPSERPGERRRAEMQKLYGKDAAKIMAMEAAMQLNFDRNCDLKQPKYWPVIPLKL
;
A
#
# COMPACT_ATOMS: atom_id res chain seq x y z
N MET A 1 20.46 -2.76 36.22
CA MET A 1 19.31 -1.91 35.83
C MET A 1 18.85 -2.35 34.44
N SER A 2 17.56 -2.26 34.11
CA SER A 2 17.07 -2.64 32.77
C SER A 2 17.31 -1.52 31.75
N ARG A 3 17.93 -1.82 30.60
CA ARG A 3 18.18 -0.85 29.51
C ARG A 3 16.87 -0.17 29.04
N PHE A 4 15.76 -0.89 29.06
CA PHE A 4 14.44 -0.43 28.61
C PHE A 4 13.77 0.61 29.52
N SER A 5 14.34 0.91 30.69
CA SER A 5 13.88 1.95 31.62
C SER A 5 14.51 3.32 31.39
N SER A 6 15.36 3.48 30.37
CA SER A 6 15.90 4.80 29.97
C SER A 6 14.78 5.76 29.55
N PRO A 7 14.82 7.05 29.96
CA PRO A 7 13.79 8.04 29.58
C PRO A 7 13.68 8.26 28.07
N VAL A 8 14.71 7.90 27.29
CA VAL A 8 14.70 7.92 25.81
C VAL A 8 13.54 7.06 25.25
N TYR A 9 13.26 5.90 25.88
CA TYR A 9 12.18 5.02 25.45
C TYR A 9 10.79 5.40 25.98
N SER A 10 10.64 6.52 26.70
CA SER A 10 9.36 6.97 27.27
C SER A 10 8.28 7.14 26.20
N ARG A 11 8.61 7.80 25.07
CA ARG A 11 7.70 7.98 23.93
C ARG A 11 7.30 6.63 23.30
N TYR A 12 8.25 5.73 23.12
CA TYR A 12 7.99 4.38 22.60
C TYR A 12 7.00 3.63 23.51
N TRP A 13 7.24 3.61 24.82
CA TRP A 13 6.35 2.94 25.76
C TRP A 13 4.97 3.60 25.88
N GLN A 14 4.86 4.92 25.74
CA GLN A 14 3.57 5.61 25.66
C GLN A 14 2.78 5.18 24.41
N HIS A 15 3.41 5.13 23.24
CA HIS A 15 2.74 4.66 22.01
C HIS A 15 2.40 3.16 22.05
N TYR A 16 3.27 2.32 22.63
CA TYR A 16 2.96 0.92 22.89
C TYR A 16 1.75 0.75 23.83
N GLN A 17 1.68 1.50 24.92
CA GLN A 17 0.54 1.50 25.84
C GLN A 17 -0.75 1.98 25.16
N GLN A 18 -0.68 3.00 24.29
CA GLN A 18 -1.82 3.47 23.49
C GLN A 18 -2.31 2.38 22.52
N ALA A 19 -1.40 1.72 21.81
CA ALA A 19 -1.71 0.63 20.87
C ALA A 19 -2.30 -0.59 21.61
N MET A 20 -1.73 -0.99 22.74
CA MET A 20 -2.24 -2.08 23.57
C MET A 20 -3.60 -1.76 24.19
N ALA A 21 -3.83 -0.51 24.63
CA ALA A 21 -5.13 -0.06 25.13
C ALA A 21 -6.20 -0.06 24.02
N TRP A 22 -5.83 0.33 22.79
CA TRP A 22 -6.69 0.20 21.62
C TRP A 22 -6.99 -1.28 21.32
N HIS A 23 -5.98 -2.14 21.27
CA HIS A 23 -6.12 -3.58 20.99
C HIS A 23 -7.05 -4.26 22.02
N GLN A 24 -6.91 -3.95 23.32
CA GLN A 24 -7.80 -4.47 24.36
C GLN A 24 -9.25 -3.99 24.21
N ARG A 25 -9.46 -2.72 23.85
CA ARG A 25 -10.81 -2.18 23.58
C ARG A 25 -11.42 -2.81 22.34
N HIS A 26 -10.63 -2.99 21.27
CA HIS A 26 -11.05 -3.63 20.03
C HIS A 26 -11.44 -5.09 20.26
N MET A 27 -10.63 -5.89 20.97
CA MET A 27 -10.96 -7.28 21.28
C MET A 27 -12.24 -7.41 22.10
N ARG A 28 -12.46 -6.54 23.10
CA ARG A 28 -13.70 -6.53 23.89
C ARG A 28 -14.94 -6.14 23.06
N ALA A 29 -14.78 -5.23 22.09
CA ALA A 29 -15.85 -4.88 21.16
C ALA A 29 -16.15 -6.01 20.17
N TYR A 30 -15.09 -6.66 19.64
CA TYR A 30 -15.18 -7.80 18.74
C TYR A 30 -15.83 -9.02 19.41
N GLN A 31 -15.44 -9.34 20.66
CA GLN A 31 -16.08 -10.39 21.46
C GLN A 31 -17.57 -10.12 21.64
N LYS A 32 -17.96 -8.90 22.05
CA LYS A 32 -19.38 -8.52 22.18
C LYS A 32 -20.14 -8.57 20.85
N ALA A 33 -19.50 -8.26 19.74
CA ALA A 33 -20.10 -8.37 18.41
C ALA A 33 -20.33 -9.84 18.01
N LEU A 34 -19.38 -10.75 18.33
CA LEU A 34 -19.55 -12.19 18.14
C LEU A 34 -20.64 -12.76 19.07
N GLU A 35 -20.66 -12.39 20.35
CA GLU A 35 -21.70 -12.77 21.31
C GLU A 35 -23.10 -12.32 20.84
N ALA A 36 -23.21 -11.13 20.24
CA ALA A 36 -24.47 -10.62 19.69
C ALA A 36 -24.88 -11.29 18.37
N ALA A 37 -23.93 -11.74 17.55
CA ALA A 37 -24.19 -12.37 16.25
C ALA A 37 -24.41 -13.90 16.32
N TYR A 38 -23.74 -14.58 17.26
CA TYR A 38 -23.70 -16.04 17.37
C TYR A 38 -24.20 -16.58 18.73
N GLY A 39 -24.56 -15.69 19.66
CA GLY A 39 -25.11 -16.05 20.97
C GLY A 39 -24.07 -16.47 22.02
N PRO A 40 -24.50 -16.69 23.28
CA PRO A 40 -23.62 -17.01 24.39
C PRO A 40 -23.16 -18.48 24.32
N GLY A 41 -22.05 -18.72 23.61
CA GLY A 41 -21.41 -20.05 23.56
C GLY A 41 -20.19 -20.12 22.63
N HIS A 42 -20.23 -19.45 21.48
CA HIS A 42 -19.21 -19.67 20.43
C HIS A 42 -17.80 -19.12 20.72
N CYS A 43 -17.61 -18.29 21.75
CA CYS A 43 -16.30 -17.66 22.02
C CYS A 43 -15.23 -18.60 22.61
N GLN A 44 -15.58 -19.81 23.05
CA GLN A 44 -14.64 -20.68 23.80
C GLN A 44 -13.81 -21.62 22.91
N GLU A 45 -14.26 -21.91 21.69
CA GLU A 45 -13.71 -22.99 20.85
C GLU A 45 -12.55 -22.55 19.93
N TRP A 46 -12.40 -21.26 19.68
CA TRP A 46 -11.51 -20.73 18.62
C TRP A 46 -10.04 -20.46 19.01
N TYR A 47 -9.62 -20.69 20.28
CA TYR A 47 -8.24 -20.36 20.72
C TYR A 47 -7.49 -21.37 21.64
N PRO A 48 -7.47 -22.70 21.36
CA PRO A 48 -6.66 -23.66 22.11
C PRO A 48 -5.20 -23.76 21.61
N GLY A 49 -4.50 -22.65 21.31
CA GLY A 49 -3.12 -22.77 20.78
C GLY A 49 -2.27 -21.52 20.49
N ARG A 50 -2.76 -20.29 20.68
CA ARG A 50 -2.00 -19.09 20.23
C ARG A 50 -0.90 -18.60 21.19
N GLN A 51 -0.69 -19.26 22.33
CA GLN A 51 0.27 -18.83 23.37
C GLN A 51 1.59 -19.63 23.39
N GLN A 52 1.63 -20.86 22.89
CA GLN A 52 2.87 -21.69 22.94
C GLN A 52 3.98 -21.22 21.97
N ARG A 53 3.62 -20.69 20.79
CA ARG A 53 4.56 -20.56 19.65
C ARG A 53 5.60 -19.44 19.76
N TYR A 54 5.53 -18.56 20.76
CA TYR A 54 6.38 -17.35 20.85
C TYR A 54 7.54 -17.45 21.84
N ALA A 55 7.74 -18.60 22.49
CA ALA A 55 8.80 -18.80 23.49
C ALA A 55 10.20 -19.07 22.90
N ASP A 56 10.30 -19.35 21.60
CA ASP A 56 11.47 -19.96 20.95
C ASP A 56 12.46 -18.94 20.33
N TRP A 57 12.08 -17.66 20.28
CA TRP A 57 12.76 -16.63 19.47
C TRP A 57 13.78 -15.76 20.22
N HIS A 58 14.32 -16.25 21.34
CA HIS A 58 15.25 -15.51 22.21
C HIS A 58 16.55 -16.27 22.50
N SER A 59 17.16 -16.84 21.44
CA SER A 59 18.52 -17.35 21.46
C SER A 59 19.25 -16.95 20.17
N GLY A 60 20.17 -15.99 20.29
CA GLY A 60 20.88 -15.35 19.18
C GLY A 60 21.52 -14.04 19.65
N GLU A 61 22.83 -13.89 19.44
CA GLU A 61 23.64 -12.84 20.08
C GLU A 61 23.64 -11.50 19.32
N SER A 62 24.11 -10.46 20.02
CA SER A 62 24.17 -9.07 19.56
C SER A 62 25.62 -8.61 19.46
N GLY A 63 26.01 -8.01 18.34
CA GLY A 63 27.28 -7.28 18.18
C GLY A 63 27.45 -6.75 16.76
N GLY A 64 27.79 -5.47 16.62
CA GLY A 64 27.91 -4.77 15.33
C GLY A 64 27.70 -3.26 15.45
N GLU A 65 28.64 -2.56 16.10
CA GLU A 65 28.60 -1.12 16.45
C GLU A 65 29.86 -0.39 15.91
N ASP A 66 29.87 0.89 15.50
CA ASP A 66 28.78 1.90 15.41
C ASP A 66 28.39 2.23 13.94
N ALA A 67 28.59 3.39 13.26
CA ALA A 67 29.24 4.69 13.52
C ALA A 67 28.67 5.82 12.59
N GLU A 68 29.03 7.08 12.87
CA GLU A 68 28.77 8.32 12.07
C GLU A 68 30.05 8.67 11.24
N ASP A 69 30.25 9.71 10.41
CA ASP A 69 29.70 11.07 10.13
C ASP A 69 29.91 11.32 8.59
N GLY A 70 29.57 12.37 7.84
CA GLY A 70 29.42 13.83 8.07
C GLY A 70 30.10 14.59 6.89
N TYR A 71 29.70 15.84 6.59
CA TYR A 71 30.32 16.85 5.67
C TYR A 71 30.57 16.51 4.15
N ASP A 72 30.82 17.45 3.23
CA ASP A 72 30.18 18.77 2.92
C ASP A 72 30.62 19.30 1.51
N GLU A 73 29.83 20.22 0.92
CA GLU A 73 30.06 21.18 -0.19
C GLU A 73 30.74 20.75 -1.53
N GLU A 74 30.08 21.07 -2.66
CA GLU A 74 30.55 20.85 -4.04
C GLU A 74 31.47 21.98 -4.56
N SER A 75 32.71 21.67 -4.97
CA SER A 75 33.65 22.65 -5.54
C SER A 75 33.77 22.54 -7.07
N SER A 76 32.79 23.07 -7.80
CA SER A 76 32.83 23.13 -9.27
C SER A 76 33.85 24.16 -9.78
N SER A 77 34.95 23.68 -10.38
CA SER A 77 36.00 24.50 -10.99
C SER A 77 35.97 24.32 -12.51
N ASP A 78 35.13 25.09 -13.20
CA ASP A 78 35.07 25.10 -14.66
C ASP A 78 36.39 25.64 -15.25
N SER A 79 37.00 24.90 -16.16
CA SER A 79 38.29 25.21 -16.75
C SER A 79 38.37 24.63 -18.16
N GLU A 80 38.05 25.47 -19.14
CA GLU A 80 38.05 25.14 -20.56
C GLU A 80 39.48 24.88 -21.06
N LEU A 81 39.91 23.62 -20.92
CA LEU A 81 41.22 23.14 -21.38
C LEU A 81 41.09 22.57 -22.80
N GLU A 82 41.67 23.26 -23.78
CA GLU A 82 41.82 22.77 -25.15
C GLU A 82 42.79 21.57 -25.17
N CYS A 83 42.24 20.37 -24.98
CA CYS A 83 43.00 19.14 -24.83
C CYS A 83 43.39 18.58 -26.20
N ASP A 84 44.69 18.63 -26.54
CA ASP A 84 45.21 18.12 -27.81
C ASP A 84 45.16 16.58 -27.86
N VAL A 85 44.07 16.05 -28.40
CA VAL A 85 43.80 14.62 -28.56
C VAL A 85 44.79 13.94 -29.53
N SER A 86 45.52 14.70 -30.36
CA SER A 86 46.33 14.14 -31.45
C SER A 86 47.49 13.26 -30.99
N ASN A 87 47.94 13.43 -29.74
CA ASN A 87 49.15 12.81 -29.20
C ASN A 87 48.88 11.92 -27.96
N MET A 88 47.62 11.55 -27.71
CA MET A 88 47.23 10.71 -26.56
C MET A 88 47.04 9.24 -26.97
N GLU A 89 48.11 8.44 -26.85
CA GLU A 89 48.07 7.00 -27.09
C GLU A 89 47.12 6.30 -26.10
N ILE A 90 45.97 5.83 -26.57
CA ILE A 90 45.01 5.08 -25.74
C ILE A 90 45.59 3.71 -25.42
N SER A 91 46.03 3.53 -24.17
CA SER A 91 46.56 2.25 -23.67
C SER A 91 45.55 1.12 -23.84
N GLU A 92 46.05 -0.10 -24.03
CA GLU A 92 45.19 -1.26 -24.32
C GLU A 92 44.23 -1.55 -23.15
N GLU A 93 44.71 -1.37 -21.92
CA GLU A 93 43.94 -1.45 -20.68
C GLU A 93 42.78 -0.41 -20.63
N LEU A 94 43.03 0.85 -21.03
CA LEU A 94 41.99 1.88 -21.04
C LEU A 94 40.97 1.63 -22.18
N ARG A 95 41.42 1.11 -23.32
CA ARG A 95 40.58 0.67 -24.43
C ARG A 95 39.63 -0.46 -23.98
N GLU A 96 40.14 -1.42 -23.21
CA GLU A 96 39.34 -2.48 -22.61
C GLU A 96 38.38 -1.96 -21.53
N TYR A 97 38.80 -1.01 -20.70
CA TYR A 97 37.93 -0.37 -19.70
C TYR A 97 36.74 0.36 -20.33
N PHE A 98 36.94 1.07 -21.45
CA PHE A 98 35.85 1.68 -22.20
C PHE A 98 34.89 0.62 -22.77
N ALA A 99 35.42 -0.47 -23.34
CA ALA A 99 34.60 -1.58 -23.84
C ALA A 99 33.80 -2.31 -22.74
N GLN A 100 34.33 -2.40 -21.51
CA GLN A 100 33.59 -2.89 -20.35
C GLN A 100 32.49 -1.91 -19.90
N THR A 101 32.84 -0.62 -19.84
CA THR A 101 31.90 0.47 -19.48
C THR A 101 30.73 0.57 -20.45
N GLU A 102 30.99 0.40 -21.75
CA GLU A 102 29.96 0.38 -22.80
C GLU A 102 29.03 -0.83 -22.67
N LYS A 103 29.57 -2.03 -22.47
CA LYS A 103 28.77 -3.25 -22.22
C LYS A 103 27.85 -3.09 -21.01
N HIS A 104 28.33 -2.56 -19.90
CA HIS A 104 27.51 -2.33 -18.71
C HIS A 104 26.41 -1.28 -18.96
N ARG A 105 26.69 -0.23 -19.73
CA ARG A 105 25.67 0.76 -20.16
C ARG A 105 24.62 0.16 -21.09
N GLU A 106 25.00 -0.74 -21.99
CA GLU A 106 24.04 -1.49 -22.80
C GLU A 106 23.19 -2.46 -21.97
N GLU A 107 23.81 -3.16 -21.03
CA GLU A 107 23.14 -4.13 -20.16
C GLU A 107 22.08 -3.46 -19.27
N LEU A 108 22.43 -2.34 -18.62
CA LEU A 108 21.47 -1.52 -17.86
C LEU A 108 20.32 -1.00 -18.74
N LYS A 109 20.59 -0.57 -19.98
CA LYS A 109 19.52 -0.17 -20.92
C LYS A 109 18.61 -1.33 -21.30
N LYS A 110 19.15 -2.53 -21.52
CA LYS A 110 18.36 -3.74 -21.82
C LYS A 110 17.52 -4.14 -20.61
N GLN A 111 18.07 -4.11 -19.41
CA GLN A 111 17.32 -4.37 -18.17
C GLN A 111 16.18 -3.36 -17.97
N GLN A 112 16.42 -2.06 -18.19
CA GLN A 112 15.39 -1.02 -18.11
C GLN A 112 14.28 -1.20 -19.17
N GLN A 113 14.60 -1.66 -20.38
CA GLN A 113 13.61 -1.97 -21.41
C GLN A 113 12.76 -3.18 -21.02
N MET A 114 13.39 -4.27 -20.55
CA MET A 114 12.69 -5.46 -20.07
C MET A 114 11.77 -5.14 -18.88
N GLU A 115 12.22 -4.34 -17.91
CA GLU A 115 11.40 -3.95 -16.75
C GLU A 115 10.29 -2.96 -17.14
N ALA A 116 10.50 -2.08 -18.13
CA ALA A 116 9.43 -1.23 -18.66
C ALA A 116 8.35 -2.04 -19.41
N GLU A 117 8.74 -3.07 -20.17
CA GLU A 117 7.80 -4.01 -20.81
C GLU A 117 7.07 -4.90 -19.78
N GLU A 118 7.75 -5.33 -18.71
CA GLU A 118 7.15 -6.01 -17.56
C GLU A 118 6.09 -5.10 -16.89
N LEU A 119 6.41 -3.82 -16.69
CA LEU A 119 5.54 -2.83 -16.04
C LEU A 119 4.35 -2.36 -16.90
N ASP A 120 4.42 -2.38 -18.24
CA ASP A 120 3.26 -2.07 -19.09
C ASP A 120 2.14 -3.13 -18.95
N SER A 121 2.52 -4.37 -18.61
CA SER A 121 1.56 -5.43 -18.25
C SER A 121 0.93 -5.26 -16.86
N TYR A 122 1.54 -4.44 -15.99
CA TYR A 122 1.14 -4.29 -14.59
C TYR A 122 0.01 -3.27 -14.44
N VAL A 123 -1.19 -3.75 -14.11
CA VAL A 123 -2.33 -2.88 -13.74
C VAL A 123 -2.18 -2.47 -12.26
N PRO A 124 -2.00 -1.17 -11.94
CA PRO A 124 -1.93 -0.72 -10.55
C PRO A 124 -3.26 -0.98 -9.84
N ALA A 125 -3.22 -1.67 -8.69
CA ALA A 125 -4.42 -2.06 -7.95
C ALA A 125 -5.26 -0.87 -7.42
N ASP A 126 -4.68 0.34 -7.39
CA ASP A 126 -5.38 1.60 -7.08
C ASP A 126 -6.31 2.07 -8.23
N GLN A 127 -6.25 1.47 -9.42
CA GLN A 127 -7.26 1.69 -10.46
C GLN A 127 -8.58 1.02 -10.07
N ASP A 128 -9.49 1.79 -9.46
CA ASP A 128 -10.81 1.31 -9.06
C ASP A 128 -11.53 0.62 -10.24
N LEU A 129 -11.65 -0.70 -10.14
CA LEU A 129 -12.25 -1.58 -11.14
C LEU A 129 -13.72 -1.22 -11.45
N ARG A 130 -14.41 -0.51 -10.53
CA ARG A 130 -15.75 0.05 -10.77
C ARG A 130 -15.73 1.07 -11.92
N SER A 131 -14.66 1.85 -12.07
CA SER A 131 -14.51 2.84 -13.13
C SER A 131 -14.27 2.16 -14.48
N VAL A 132 -13.44 1.12 -14.53
CA VAL A 132 -13.12 0.36 -15.75
C VAL A 132 -14.34 -0.42 -16.24
N SER A 133 -15.15 -0.96 -15.34
CA SER A 133 -16.45 -1.58 -15.65
C SER A 133 -17.47 -0.61 -16.26
N ARG A 134 -17.21 0.70 -16.30
CA ARG A 134 -18.01 1.72 -17.00
C ARG A 134 -17.46 2.09 -18.38
N ARG A 135 -16.45 1.39 -18.91
CA ARG A 135 -16.00 1.55 -20.30
C ARG A 135 -17.11 1.14 -21.28
N SER A 136 -17.82 2.14 -21.79
CA SER A 136 -18.98 2.03 -22.67
C SER A 136 -18.70 1.23 -23.95
N THR A 137 -19.07 -0.05 -23.96
CA THR A 137 -18.95 -0.97 -25.11
C THR A 137 -20.30 -1.37 -25.72
N ALA A 138 -21.39 -0.77 -25.27
CA ALA A 138 -22.69 -0.78 -25.93
C ALA A 138 -23.08 0.64 -26.37
N GLY A 139 -23.97 0.74 -27.36
CA GLY A 139 -24.56 2.02 -27.79
C GLY A 139 -25.43 2.67 -26.70
N PRO A 140 -25.96 3.88 -26.95
CA PRO A 140 -26.82 4.56 -25.98
C PRO A 140 -27.99 3.66 -25.57
N PRO A 141 -28.28 3.50 -24.26
CA PRO A 141 -29.26 2.54 -23.78
C PRO A 141 -30.65 2.87 -24.35
N SER A 142 -31.29 1.88 -24.97
CA SER A 142 -32.60 2.00 -25.62
C SER A 142 -33.76 2.22 -24.64
N GLU A 143 -33.49 2.12 -23.34
CA GLU A 143 -34.41 2.28 -22.24
C GLU A 143 -33.84 3.28 -21.23
N ARG A 144 -34.70 4.14 -20.66
CA ARG A 144 -34.22 5.22 -19.79
C ARG A 144 -33.67 4.64 -18.49
N PRO A 145 -32.45 5.03 -18.05
CA PRO A 145 -31.89 4.55 -16.78
C PRO A 145 -32.86 4.70 -15.60
N GLY A 146 -33.10 3.58 -14.90
CA GLY A 146 -34.00 3.52 -13.75
C GLY A 146 -35.50 3.60 -14.07
N GLU A 147 -35.94 3.41 -15.32
CA GLU A 147 -37.38 3.34 -15.66
C GLU A 147 -38.01 2.03 -15.15
N ARG A 148 -37.39 0.86 -15.37
CA ARG A 148 -37.81 -0.44 -14.77
C ARG A 148 -37.90 -0.37 -13.24
N ARG A 149 -36.83 0.08 -12.57
CA ARG A 149 -36.79 0.20 -11.09
C ARG A 149 -37.92 1.07 -10.56
N ARG A 150 -38.33 2.12 -11.27
CA ARG A 150 -39.49 2.96 -10.90
C ARG A 150 -40.82 2.22 -11.09
N ALA A 151 -41.00 1.47 -12.18
CA ALA A 151 -42.19 0.64 -12.38
C ALA A 151 -42.30 -0.50 -11.36
N GLU A 152 -41.17 -1.14 -11.01
CA GLU A 152 -41.07 -2.17 -9.97
C GLU A 152 -41.37 -1.60 -8.58
N MET A 153 -40.75 -0.46 -8.22
CA MET A 153 -41.06 0.29 -6.99
C MET A 153 -42.55 0.65 -6.92
N GLN A 154 -43.13 1.13 -8.02
CA GLN A 154 -44.55 1.48 -8.10
C GLN A 154 -45.48 0.27 -7.95
N LYS A 155 -45.05 -0.92 -8.38
CA LYS A 155 -45.75 -2.20 -8.23
C LYS A 155 -45.63 -2.78 -6.81
N LEU A 156 -44.47 -2.62 -6.16
CA LEU A 156 -44.19 -3.18 -4.84
C LEU A 156 -44.72 -2.31 -3.69
N TYR A 157 -44.53 -1.00 -3.77
CA TYR A 157 -44.79 -0.07 -2.67
C TYR A 157 -45.94 0.93 -2.95
N GLY A 158 -46.52 0.89 -4.16
CA GLY A 158 -47.69 1.70 -4.49
C GLY A 158 -47.47 3.20 -4.25
N LYS A 159 -48.31 3.80 -3.39
CA LYS A 159 -48.23 5.24 -3.09
C LYS A 159 -46.95 5.63 -2.34
N ASP A 160 -46.38 4.72 -1.55
CA ASP A 160 -45.15 4.97 -0.78
C ASP A 160 -43.86 4.76 -1.58
N ALA A 161 -43.93 4.34 -2.85
CA ALA A 161 -42.77 4.10 -3.71
C ALA A 161 -41.79 5.30 -3.75
N ALA A 162 -42.31 6.53 -3.87
CA ALA A 162 -41.48 7.73 -3.86
C ALA A 162 -40.78 7.97 -2.51
N LYS A 163 -41.43 7.62 -1.39
CA LYS A 163 -40.89 7.74 -0.03
C LYS A 163 -39.79 6.70 0.22
N ILE A 164 -40.01 5.45 -0.20
CA ILE A 164 -38.99 4.38 -0.11
C ILE A 164 -37.77 4.73 -0.95
N MET A 165 -37.93 5.13 -2.21
CA MET A 165 -36.81 5.57 -3.06
C MET A 165 -36.05 6.76 -2.47
N ALA A 166 -36.74 7.71 -1.83
CA ALA A 166 -36.09 8.84 -1.15
C ALA A 166 -35.28 8.40 0.08
N MET A 167 -35.79 7.44 0.86
CA MET A 167 -35.06 6.86 2.00
C MET A 167 -33.84 6.05 1.54
N GLU A 168 -33.97 5.23 0.49
CA GLU A 168 -32.86 4.50 -0.13
C GLU A 168 -31.77 5.47 -0.61
N ALA A 169 -32.15 6.53 -1.33
CA ALA A 169 -31.22 7.55 -1.81
C ALA A 169 -30.52 8.28 -0.66
N ALA A 170 -31.24 8.63 0.42
CA ALA A 170 -30.65 9.24 1.60
C ALA A 170 -29.68 8.30 2.34
N MET A 171 -29.96 6.99 2.38
CA MET A 171 -29.04 6.01 2.95
C MET A 171 -27.78 5.84 2.08
N GLN A 172 -27.94 5.78 0.75
CA GLN A 172 -26.80 5.71 -0.18
C GLN A 172 -25.92 6.96 -0.09
N LEU A 173 -26.49 8.16 -0.11
CA LEU A 173 -25.74 9.42 0.02
C LEU A 173 -24.97 9.52 1.35
N ASN A 174 -25.51 8.96 2.44
CA ASN A 174 -24.80 8.86 3.71
C ASN A 174 -23.68 7.82 3.69
N PHE A 175 -23.82 6.72 2.94
CA PHE A 175 -22.72 5.77 2.71
C PHE A 175 -21.62 6.40 1.87
N ASP A 176 -21.97 6.96 0.70
CA ASP A 176 -21.04 7.59 -0.25
C ASP A 176 -20.22 8.68 0.45
N ARG A 177 -20.89 9.57 1.21
CA ARG A 177 -20.23 10.61 2.03
C ARG A 177 -19.20 10.06 3.02
N ASN A 178 -19.45 8.88 3.60
CA ASN A 178 -18.50 8.25 4.53
C ASN A 178 -17.31 7.60 3.80
N CYS A 179 -17.50 7.12 2.57
CA CYS A 179 -16.41 6.67 1.70
C CYS A 179 -15.55 7.86 1.22
N ASP A 180 -16.18 8.92 0.72
CA ASP A 180 -15.51 10.15 0.25
C ASP A 180 -14.70 10.84 1.37
N LEU A 181 -15.22 10.86 2.60
CA LEU A 181 -14.53 11.41 3.77
C LEU A 181 -13.33 10.57 4.24
N LYS A 182 -13.11 9.38 3.68
CA LYS A 182 -12.02 8.48 4.08
C LYS A 182 -11.03 8.17 2.97
N GLN A 183 -11.48 8.06 1.72
CA GLN A 183 -10.70 7.61 0.55
C GLN A 183 -9.53 6.69 0.96
N PRO A 184 -9.83 5.54 1.60
CA PRO A 184 -8.80 4.75 2.26
C PRO A 184 -7.90 4.13 1.20
N LYS A 185 -6.75 4.77 0.94
CA LYS A 185 -5.68 4.19 0.13
C LYS A 185 -5.39 2.81 0.70
N TYR A 186 -5.48 1.79 -0.16
CA TYR A 186 -5.12 0.44 0.24
C TYR A 186 -3.64 0.42 0.62
N TRP A 187 -3.32 -0.37 1.65
CA TRP A 187 -1.97 -0.41 2.24
C TRP A 187 -0.93 -0.66 1.15
N PRO A 188 0.24 0.03 1.15
CA PRO A 188 1.16 0.14 0.02
C PRO A 188 1.24 -1.11 -0.85
N VAL A 189 0.77 -0.96 -2.09
CA VAL A 189 0.76 -1.99 -3.13
C VAL A 189 2.19 -2.15 -3.64
N ILE A 190 3.05 -2.75 -2.82
CA ILE A 190 4.40 -3.15 -3.23
C ILE A 190 4.23 -4.28 -4.25
N PRO A 191 4.72 -4.14 -5.49
CA PRO A 191 4.67 -5.21 -6.46
C PRO A 191 5.54 -6.37 -5.97
N LEU A 192 4.90 -7.46 -5.57
CA LEU A 192 5.58 -8.71 -5.24
C LEU A 192 5.97 -9.39 -6.56
N LYS A 193 7.25 -9.35 -6.93
CA LYS A 193 7.81 -10.23 -7.95
C LYS A 193 7.78 -11.66 -7.37
N LEU A 194 6.99 -12.55 -7.96
CA LEU A 194 6.70 -13.93 -7.52
C LEU A 194 7.23 -14.96 -8.54
#